data_AF-A0A512NMT1-F1
#
_entry.id   AF-A0A512NMT1-F1
#
_cell.length_a   1.000
_cell.length_b   1.000
_cell.length_c   1.000
_cell.angle_alpha   90.00
_cell.angle_beta   90.00
_cell.angle_gamma   90.00
#
_symmetry.space_group_name_H-M   'P 1'
#
loop_
_entity.id
_entity.type
_entity.pdbx_description
1 polymer ?
#
loop_
_entity_poly.entity_id
_entity_poly.type
_entity_poly.pdbx_seq_one_letter_code
_entity_poly.pdbx_strand_id
1 'polypeptide(L)' 'MKLKVPKLRGQTFETAIIERYRRRESSVGEALIEMYLARVSVRRVEDITEAL' A
#
# COMPACT_ATOMS: atom_id res chain seq x y z
N MET A 1 10.42 -7.79 5.86
CA MET A 1 10.15 -9.18 5.40
C MET A 1 9.70 -9.13 3.94
N LYS A 2 10.18 -10.01 3.05
CA LYS A 2 9.86 -9.98 1.60
C LYS A 2 8.93 -11.15 1.22
N LEU A 3 7.77 -10.85 0.65
CA LEU A 3 6.79 -11.85 0.20
C LEU A 3 7.24 -12.48 -1.12
N LYS A 4 7.26 -13.83 -1.21
CA LYS A 4 7.50 -14.56 -2.45
C LYS A 4 6.15 -14.92 -3.08
N VAL A 5 5.90 -14.44 -4.29
CA VAL A 5 4.65 -14.70 -5.04
C VAL A 5 4.98 -15.61 -6.24
N PRO A 6 4.33 -16.79 -6.37
CA PRO A 6 4.55 -17.69 -7.50
C PRO A 6 4.06 -17.09 -8.82
N LYS A 7 4.70 -17.48 -9.93
CA LYS A 7 4.33 -17.05 -11.30
C LYS A 7 4.09 -18.28 -12.18
N LEU A 8 2.99 -18.27 -12.93
CA LEU A 8 2.71 -19.29 -13.93
C LEU A 8 3.46 -18.95 -15.23
N ARG A 9 3.90 -19.99 -15.96
CA ARG A 9 4.60 -19.79 -17.24
C ARG A 9 3.57 -19.41 -18.31
N GLY A 10 3.65 -18.17 -18.81
CA GLY A 10 2.78 -17.66 -19.89
C GLY A 10 1.40 -17.18 -19.45
N GLN A 11 1.08 -17.18 -18.15
CA GLN A 11 -0.21 -16.70 -17.63
C GLN A 11 -0.04 -15.87 -16.36
N THR A 12 -1.01 -15.00 -16.10
CA THR A 12 -1.10 -14.23 -14.85
C THR A 12 -1.65 -15.12 -13.75
N PHE A 13 -0.91 -15.24 -12.64
CA PHE A 13 -1.43 -15.86 -11.42
C PHE A 13 -2.41 -14.88 -10.77
N GLU A 14 -3.70 -15.21 -10.78
CA GLU A 14 -4.74 -14.47 -10.07
C GLU A 14 -4.79 -14.93 -8.62
N THR A 15 -4.80 -13.98 -7.68
CA THR A 15 -4.89 -14.29 -6.26
C THR A 15 -6.16 -13.68 -5.71
N ALA A 16 -6.85 -14.41 -4.82
CA ALA A 16 -8.10 -13.94 -4.22
C ALA A 16 -7.90 -12.82 -3.17
N ILE A 17 -6.66 -12.58 -2.74
CA ILE A 17 -6.34 -11.73 -1.58
C ILE A 17 -5.42 -10.55 -1.96
N ILE A 18 -4.51 -10.73 -2.93
CA ILE A 18 -3.49 -9.73 -3.29
C ILE A 18 -3.61 -9.35 -4.77
N GLU A 19 -3.94 -8.09 -5.04
CA GLU A 19 -3.98 -7.55 -6.38
C GLU A 19 -2.58 -7.33 -6.97
N ARG A 20 -2.44 -7.52 -8.29
CA ARG A 20 -1.18 -7.25 -8.98
C ARG A 20 -0.82 -5.77 -8.87
N TYR A 21 0.47 -5.50 -8.62
CA TYR A 21 1.06 -4.16 -8.45
C TYR A 21 0.62 -3.38 -7.20
N ARG A 22 -0.27 -3.93 -6.38
CA ARG A 22 -0.67 -3.32 -5.12
C ARG A 22 0.37 -3.64 -4.04
N ARG A 23 1.09 -2.61 -3.57
CA ARG A 23 2.18 -2.74 -2.59
C ARG A 23 1.79 -2.35 -1.16
N ARG A 24 0.62 -1.73 -0.99
CA ARG A 24 0.08 -1.25 0.28
C ARG A 24 -1.36 -1.72 0.42
N GLU A 25 -1.75 -2.04 1.65
CA GLU A 25 -3.13 -2.39 1.98
C GLU A 25 -4.08 -1.20 1.72
N SER A 26 -5.35 -1.47 1.42
CA SER A 26 -6.38 -0.44 1.21
C SER A 26 -6.46 0.57 2.35
N SER A 27 -6.31 0.09 3.59
CA SER A 27 -6.34 0.87 4.83
C SER A 27 -5.35 2.03 4.85
N VAL A 28 -4.17 1.86 4.26
CA VAL A 28 -3.15 2.92 4.17
C VAL A 28 -3.58 4.02 3.20
N GLY A 29 -4.27 3.66 2.11
CA GLY A 29 -4.80 4.64 1.16
C GLY A 29 -5.91 5.51 1.78
N GLU A 30 -6.78 4.88 2.55
CA GLU A 30 -7.88 5.57 3.26
C GLU A 30 -7.34 6.55 4.31
N ALA A 31 -6.37 6.11 5.13
CA ALA A 31 -5.73 6.99 6.11
C ALA A 31 -5.06 8.21 5.47
N LEU A 32 -4.41 8.06 4.31
CA LEU A 32 -3.80 9.19 3.60
C LEU A 32 -4.83 10.20 3.07
N ILE A 33 -6.00 9.72 2.63
CA ILE A 33 -7.10 10.58 2.17
C ILE A 33 -7.69 11.35 3.36
N GLU A 34 -7.94 10.68 4.49
CA GLU A 34 -8.43 11.33 5.71
C GLU A 34 -7.47 12.43 6.21
N MET A 35 -6.16 12.15 6.20
CA MET A 35 -5.14 13.14 6.58
C MET A 35 -5.12 14.36 5.66
N TYR A 36 -5.30 14.14 4.34
CA TYR A 36 -5.42 15.23 3.37
C TYR A 36 -6.66 16.10 3.63
N LEU A 37 -7.80 15.47 3.92
CA LEU A 37 -9.05 16.18 4.27
C LEU A 37 -8.94 16.92 5.60
N ALA A 38 -8.19 16.38 6.56
CA ALA A 38 -7.89 17.02 7.84
C ALA A 38 -6.88 18.19 7.74
N ARG A 39 -6.46 18.59 6.52
CA ARG A 39 -5.49 19.66 6.26
C ARG A 39 -4.13 19.43 6.93
N VAL A 40 -3.76 18.17 7.17
CA VAL A 40 -2.44 17.81 7.69
C VAL A 40 -1.43 17.93 6.55
N SER A 41 -0.29 18.59 6.80
CA SER A 41 0.72 18.76 5.76
C SER A 41 1.37 17.42 5.41
N VAL A 42 1.54 17.15 4.11
CA VAL A 42 2.13 15.91 3.59
C VAL A 42 3.53 15.63 4.14
N ARG A 43 4.34 16.67 4.38
CA ARG A 43 5.68 16.51 5.01
C ARG A 43 5.58 16.00 6.45
N ARG A 44 4.60 16.50 7.22
CA ARG A 44 4.36 16.06 8.60
C ARG A 44 3.89 14.60 8.64
N VAL A 45 3.19 14.14 7.61
CA VAL A 45 2.80 12.72 7.48
C VAL A 45 4.03 11.85 7.21
N GLU A 46 4.89 12.27 6.28
CA GLU A 46 6.15 11.57 5.96
C GLU A 46 7.02 11.41 7.21
N ASP A 47 7.26 12.50 7.95
CA ASP A 47 8.05 12.50 9.19
C ASP A 47 7.49 11.52 10.25
N ILE A 48 6.16 11.44 10.38
CA ILE A 48 5.51 10.53 11.32
C ILE A 48 5.64 9.08 10.84
N THR A 49 5.50 8.83 9.53
CA THR A 49 5.58 7.47 8.97
C THR A 49 7.00 6.91 8.92
N GLU A 50 8.04 7.75 8.82
CA GLU A 50 9.43 7.30 8.89
C GLU A 50 9.89 6.96 10.32
N ALA A 51 9.18 7.48 11.33
CA ALA A 51 9.47 7.25 12.74
C ALA A 51 8.79 5.99 13.34
N LEU A 52 7.92 5.32 12.58
CA LEU A 52 7.17 4.11 12.97
C LEU A 52 7.75 2.84 12.33
#